data_AF-A0A9E4LA82-F1
#
_entry.id   AF-A0A9E4LA82-F1
#
_cell.length_a   1.000
_cell.length_b   1.000
_cell.length_c   1.000
_cell.angle_alpha   90.00
_cell.angle_beta   90.00
_cell.angle_gamma   90.00
#
_symmetry.space_group_name_H-M   'P 1'
#
loop_
_entity.id
_entity.type
_entity.pdbx_description
1 polymer ?
#
loop_
_entity_poly.entity_id
_entity_poly.type
_entity_poly.pdbx_seq_one_letter_code
_entity_poly.pdbx_strand_id
1 'polypeptide(L)'
;MCRYYDATDVGNFEGHNILHPSLELDQLARLFGREVDEVGRLIATAKQRLFSVREDRIKPGRDEKILTCWNSLMLSGFAEASRVLDNPHYLDIARRNAAFILTKLYENGRLLRSYKDGQAKFNAYLDDYASFT
;
A
#
# COMPACT_ATOMS: atom_id res chain seq x y z
N MET A 1 10.88 -16.75 -19.64
CA MET A 1 10.35 -16.42 -18.29
C MET A 1 11.45 -16.51 -17.23
N CYS A 2 12.13 -17.65 -17.06
CA CYS A 2 13.21 -17.80 -16.07
C CYS A 2 14.27 -16.70 -16.20
N ARG A 3 14.72 -16.42 -17.43
CA ARG A 3 15.71 -15.37 -17.68
C ARG A 3 15.25 -13.96 -17.32
N TYR A 4 13.95 -13.66 -17.38
CA TYR A 4 13.39 -12.35 -16.99
C TYR A 4 13.34 -12.17 -15.48
N TYR A 5 13.16 -13.27 -14.72
CA TYR A 5 13.09 -13.26 -13.27
C TYR A 5 14.38 -13.69 -12.57
N ASP A 6 15.44 -13.87 -13.35
CA ASP A 6 16.68 -14.51 -12.93
C ASP A 6 16.47 -15.83 -12.17
N ALA A 7 15.51 -16.65 -12.61
CA ALA A 7 15.23 -17.93 -11.97
C ALA A 7 16.19 -19.02 -12.49
N THR A 8 16.78 -19.77 -11.58
CA THR A 8 17.75 -20.85 -11.86
C THR A 8 17.35 -22.15 -11.16
N ASP A 9 17.93 -23.28 -11.58
CA ASP A 9 17.65 -24.59 -10.95
C ASP A 9 18.14 -24.67 -9.50
N VAL A 10 19.22 -23.95 -9.17
CA VAL A 10 19.81 -23.90 -7.81
C VAL A 10 19.27 -22.77 -6.95
N GLY A 11 18.41 -21.90 -7.49
CA GLY A 11 17.98 -20.67 -6.85
C GLY A 11 18.91 -19.49 -7.13
N ASN A 12 18.37 -18.28 -7.06
CA ASN A 12 19.11 -17.03 -7.21
C ASN A 12 19.41 -16.35 -5.85
N PHE A 13 18.82 -16.83 -4.76
CA PHE A 13 19.04 -16.33 -3.41
C PHE A 13 18.90 -17.47 -2.39
N GLU A 14 19.96 -17.78 -1.65
CA GLU A 14 19.96 -18.76 -0.54
C GLU A 14 19.33 -20.13 -0.91
N GLY A 15 19.57 -20.63 -2.12
CA GLY A 15 18.98 -21.90 -2.59
C GLY A 15 17.52 -21.81 -3.03
N HIS A 16 16.95 -20.61 -3.04
CA HIS A 16 15.58 -20.31 -3.46
C HIS A 16 15.56 -19.31 -4.62
N ASN A 17 14.45 -19.27 -5.36
CA ASN A 17 14.23 -18.27 -6.40
C ASN A 17 13.38 -17.10 -5.87
N ILE A 18 14.00 -15.94 -5.70
CA ILE A 18 13.34 -14.65 -5.48
C ILE A 18 13.14 -14.00 -6.84
N LEU A 19 11.91 -14.05 -7.35
CA LEU A 19 11.57 -13.52 -8.66
C LEU A 19 11.60 -11.98 -8.64
N HIS A 20 12.51 -11.38 -9.39
CA HIS A 20 12.54 -9.95 -9.66
C HIS A 20 12.87 -9.70 -11.14
N PRO A 21 12.33 -8.66 -11.80
CA PRO A 21 12.76 -8.30 -13.14
C PRO A 21 14.27 -8.07 -13.16
N SER A 22 15.00 -8.81 -13.98
CA SER A 22 16.46 -8.69 -14.13
C SER A 22 16.88 -8.11 -15.48
N LEU A 23 15.95 -8.03 -16.43
CA LEU A 23 16.16 -7.49 -17.78
C LEU A 23 14.97 -6.63 -18.20
N GLU A 24 15.27 -5.60 -18.98
CA GLU A 24 14.26 -4.83 -19.69
C GLU A 24 13.68 -5.61 -20.88
N LEU A 25 12.49 -5.21 -21.34
CA LEU A 25 11.79 -5.93 -22.42
C LEU A 25 12.56 -5.92 -23.73
N ASP A 26 13.26 -4.82 -24.04
CA ASP A 26 14.08 -4.67 -25.24
C ASP A 26 15.34 -5.55 -25.21
N GLN A 27 15.96 -5.72 -24.03
CA GLN A 27 17.08 -6.62 -23.82
C GLN A 27 16.64 -8.07 -23.98
N LEU A 28 15.47 -8.41 -23.43
CA LEU A 28 14.89 -9.74 -23.51
C LEU A 28 14.46 -10.09 -24.96
N ALA A 29 13.87 -9.12 -25.66
CA ALA A 29 13.52 -9.21 -27.08
C ALA A 29 14.75 -9.49 -27.94
N ARG A 30 15.84 -8.73 -27.74
CA ARG A 30 17.12 -8.96 -28.41
C ARG A 30 17.71 -10.33 -28.10
N LEU A 31 17.70 -10.75 -26.83
CA LEU A 31 18.25 -12.04 -26.40
C LEU A 31 17.54 -13.24 -27.04
N PHE A 32 16.22 -13.14 -27.25
CA PHE A 32 15.40 -14.23 -27.78
C PHE A 32 15.02 -14.07 -29.26
N GLY A 33 15.49 -13.00 -29.93
CA GLY A 33 15.19 -12.74 -31.34
C GLY A 33 13.69 -12.53 -31.61
N ARG A 34 13.02 -11.78 -30.72
CA ARG A 34 11.56 -11.54 -30.76
C ARG A 34 11.25 -10.05 -30.77
N GLU A 35 10.03 -9.72 -31.18
CA GLU A 35 9.52 -8.35 -31.07
C GLU A 35 9.22 -7.98 -29.61
N VAL A 36 9.49 -6.72 -29.25
CA VAL A 36 9.32 -6.21 -27.88
C VAL A 36 7.87 -6.39 -27.40
N ASP A 37 6.89 -6.12 -28.27
CA ASP A 37 5.46 -6.28 -27.96
C ASP A 37 5.05 -7.74 -27.75
N GLU A 38 5.67 -8.68 -28.47
CA GLU A 38 5.45 -10.10 -28.25
C GLU A 38 5.96 -10.52 -26.87
N VAL A 39 7.19 -10.11 -26.54
CA VAL A 39 7.80 -10.36 -25.23
C VAL A 39 6.97 -9.75 -24.10
N GLY A 40 6.49 -8.51 -24.27
CA GLY A 40 5.61 -7.85 -23.32
C GLY A 40 4.33 -8.65 -23.03
N ARG A 41 3.66 -9.15 -24.07
CA ARG A 41 2.46 -10.01 -23.93
C ARG A 41 2.77 -11.32 -23.21
N LEU A 42 3.90 -11.95 -23.51
CA LEU A 42 4.33 -13.17 -22.84
C LEU A 42 4.61 -12.93 -21.34
N ILE A 43 5.28 -11.83 -21.00
CA ILE A 43 5.53 -11.45 -19.60
C ILE A 43 4.24 -11.08 -18.86
N ALA A 44 3.28 -10.41 -19.50
CA ALA A 44 1.98 -10.13 -18.90
C ALA A 44 1.21 -11.42 -18.58
N THR A 45 1.15 -12.35 -19.53
CA THR A 45 0.53 -13.67 -19.35
C THR A 45 1.21 -14.46 -18.22
N ALA A 46 2.54 -14.42 -18.19
CA ALA A 46 3.37 -15.00 -17.13
C ALA A 46 3.03 -14.43 -15.75
N LYS A 47 2.99 -13.10 -15.62
CA LYS A 47 2.63 -12.40 -14.37
C LYS A 47 1.25 -12.80 -13.88
N GLN A 48 0.27 -12.92 -14.77
CA GLN A 48 -1.08 -13.34 -14.40
C GLN A 48 -1.11 -14.77 -13.85
N ARG A 49 -0.40 -15.71 -14.49
CA ARG A 49 -0.30 -17.10 -13.99
C ARG A 49 0.40 -17.18 -12.63
N LEU A 50 1.51 -16.46 -12.47
CA LEU A 50 2.24 -16.39 -11.19
C LEU A 50 1.37 -15.76 -10.09
N PHE A 51 0.58 -14.75 -10.43
CA PHE A 51 -0.35 -14.11 -9.51
C PHE A 51 -1.44 -15.09 -9.05
N SER A 52 -2.06 -15.85 -9.96
CA SER A 52 -3.06 -16.86 -9.60
C SER A 52 -2.52 -17.88 -8.60
N VAL A 53 -1.31 -18.41 -8.83
CA VAL A 53 -0.68 -19.36 -7.89
C VAL A 53 -0.30 -18.68 -6.56
N ARG A 54 0.08 -17.39 -6.59
CA ARG A 54 0.38 -16.63 -5.37
C ARG A 54 -0.86 -16.41 -4.50
N GLU A 55 -2.04 -16.29 -5.10
CA GLU A 55 -3.29 -16.09 -4.36
C GLU A 55 -3.70 -17.33 -3.54
N ASP A 56 -3.19 -18.52 -3.86
CA ASP A 56 -3.41 -19.74 -3.06
C ASP A 56 -2.61 -19.74 -1.74
N ARG A 57 -1.65 -18.82 -1.57
CA ARG A 57 -0.85 -18.69 -0.35
C ARG A 57 -1.64 -17.93 0.71
N ILE A 58 -1.48 -18.31 1.97
CA ILE A 58 -1.97 -17.52 3.09
C ILE A 58 -1.33 -16.12 3.01
N LYS A 59 -2.17 -15.10 2.86
CA LYS A 59 -1.71 -13.71 2.79
C LYS A 59 -1.09 -13.32 4.14
N PRO A 60 0.01 -12.54 4.17
CA PRO A 60 0.50 -11.96 5.41
C PRO A 60 -0.63 -11.24 6.15
N GLY A 61 -0.65 -11.36 7.47
CA GLY A 61 -1.63 -10.64 8.29
C GLY A 61 -1.50 -9.13 8.04
N ARG A 62 -2.63 -8.49 7.73
CA ARG A 62 -2.72 -7.03 7.61
C ARG A 62 -3.16 -6.46 8.95
N ASP A 63 -2.45 -5.47 9.48
CA ASP A 63 -2.99 -4.67 10.56
C ASP A 63 -4.03 -3.70 9.98
N GLU A 64 -5.28 -3.86 10.39
CA GLU A 64 -6.41 -3.06 9.90
C GLU A 64 -6.83 -1.98 10.89
N LYS A 65 -6.02 -1.75 11.94
CA LYS A 65 -6.27 -0.66 12.88
C LYS A 65 -6.16 0.69 12.18
N ILE A 66 -7.14 1.53 12.45
CA ILE A 66 -7.12 2.94 12.11
C ILE A 66 -6.51 3.67 13.33
N LEU A 67 -5.35 4.29 13.15
CA LEU A 67 -4.63 4.99 14.21
C LEU A 67 -4.93 6.49 14.19
N THR A 68 -5.16 7.07 15.36
CA THR A 68 -5.47 8.49 15.51
C THR A 68 -4.35 9.37 14.97
N CYS A 69 -3.11 9.17 15.40
CA CYS A 69 -1.98 9.98 14.90
C CYS A 69 -1.88 10.01 13.37
N TRP A 70 -1.97 8.87 12.69
CA TRP A 70 -1.86 8.79 11.23
C TRP A 70 -3.05 9.43 10.52
N ASN A 71 -4.26 9.30 11.07
CA ASN A 71 -5.44 9.95 10.51
C ASN A 71 -5.39 11.46 10.71
N SER A 72 -4.94 11.92 11.87
CA SER A 72 -4.75 13.35 12.13
C SER A 72 -3.70 13.96 11.19
N LEU A 73 -2.58 13.28 10.93
CA LEU A 73 -1.60 13.74 9.94
C LEU A 73 -2.21 13.82 8.52
N MET A 74 -3.01 12.83 8.15
CA MET A 74 -3.74 12.84 6.88
C MET A 74 -4.73 14.01 6.80
N LEU A 75 -5.49 14.25 7.86
CA LEU A 75 -6.40 15.39 8.00
C LEU A 75 -5.68 16.72 7.74
N SER A 76 -4.60 16.99 8.46
CA SER A 76 -3.84 18.24 8.33
C SER A 76 -3.28 18.40 6.92
N GLY A 77 -2.73 17.32 6.33
CA GLY A 77 -2.22 17.33 4.96
C GLY A 77 -3.28 17.65 3.91
N PHE A 78 -4.46 17.03 3.98
CA PHE A 78 -5.55 17.33 3.04
C PHE A 78 -6.17 18.72 3.26
N ALA A 79 -6.26 19.17 4.51
CA ALA A 79 -6.72 20.53 4.83
C ALA A 79 -5.76 21.58 4.23
N GLU A 80 -4.46 21.39 4.37
CA GLU A 80 -3.46 22.28 3.79
C GLU A 80 -3.45 22.20 2.26
N ALA A 81 -3.45 21.00 1.69
CA ALA A 81 -3.49 20.80 0.25
C ALA A 81 -4.74 21.43 -0.38
N SER A 82 -5.90 21.33 0.27
CA SER A 82 -7.12 22.00 -0.17
C SER A 82 -6.94 23.51 -0.24
N ARG A 83 -6.31 24.10 0.77
CA ARG A 83 -6.08 25.55 0.85
C ARG A 83 -5.09 26.04 -0.21
N VAL A 84 -4.00 25.30 -0.43
CA VAL A 84 -2.92 25.69 -1.35
C VAL A 84 -3.31 25.45 -2.81
N LEU A 85 -4.03 24.37 -3.09
CA LEU A 85 -4.37 23.94 -4.45
C LEU A 85 -5.79 24.33 -4.88
N ASP A 86 -6.54 25.01 -4.01
CA ASP A 86 -7.96 25.37 -4.19
C ASP A 86 -8.82 24.19 -4.65
N ASN A 87 -8.57 23.01 -4.06
CA ASN A 87 -9.26 21.77 -4.43
C ASN A 87 -10.31 21.38 -3.37
N PRO A 88 -11.62 21.56 -3.65
CA PRO A 88 -12.68 21.26 -2.68
C PRO A 88 -12.81 19.77 -2.35
N HIS A 89 -12.31 18.87 -3.21
CA HIS A 89 -12.30 17.44 -2.92
C HIS A 89 -11.41 17.11 -1.72
N TYR A 90 -10.27 17.80 -1.59
CA TYR A 90 -9.37 17.61 -0.46
C TYR A 90 -9.97 18.14 0.84
N LEU A 91 -10.72 19.24 0.80
CA LEU A 91 -11.46 19.73 1.96
C LEU A 91 -12.49 18.72 2.45
N ASP A 92 -13.19 18.07 1.52
CA ASP A 92 -14.21 17.07 1.83
C ASP A 92 -13.59 15.80 2.45
N ILE A 93 -12.44 15.32 1.94
CA ILE A 93 -11.68 14.25 2.59
C ILE A 93 -11.29 14.63 4.02
N ALA A 94 -10.72 15.83 4.21
CA ALA A 94 -10.34 16.34 5.52
C ALA A 94 -11.55 16.38 6.48
N ARG A 95 -12.69 16.95 6.04
CA ARG A 95 -13.91 17.02 6.85
C ARG A 95 -14.44 15.65 7.28
N ARG A 96 -14.46 14.68 6.36
CA ARG A 96 -14.88 13.31 6.67
C ARG A 96 -13.95 12.65 7.69
N ASN A 97 -12.65 12.88 7.55
CA ASN A 97 -11.66 12.34 8.49
C ASN A 97 -11.80 12.96 9.89
N ALA A 98 -11.92 14.30 9.98
CA ALA A 98 -12.16 14.99 11.24
C ALA A 98 -13.45 14.49 11.91
N ALA A 99 -14.53 14.34 11.15
CA ALA A 99 -15.79 13.78 11.64
C ALA A 99 -15.61 12.36 12.17
N PHE A 100 -14.85 11.50 11.48
CA PHE A 100 -14.55 10.16 11.96
C PHE A 100 -13.78 10.19 13.29
N ILE A 101 -12.72 10.99 13.40
CA ILE A 101 -11.93 11.09 14.65
C ILE A 101 -12.82 11.56 15.80
N LEU A 102 -13.58 12.63 15.60
CA LEU A 102 -14.42 13.21 16.65
C LEU A 102 -15.60 12.30 17.06
N THR A 103 -16.09 11.44 16.16
CA THR A 103 -17.24 10.56 16.45
C THR A 103 -16.85 9.16 16.90
N LYS A 104 -15.68 8.67 16.50
CA LYS A 104 -15.24 7.28 16.75
C LYS A 104 -14.01 7.16 17.64
N LEU A 105 -13.21 8.22 17.74
CA LEU A 105 -11.92 8.21 18.45
C LEU A 105 -11.84 9.31 19.50
N TYR A 106 -12.96 9.92 19.87
CA TYR A 106 -13.04 10.89 20.96
C TYR A 106 -14.20 10.55 21.89
N GLU A 107 -13.92 10.38 23.17
CA GLU A 107 -14.89 10.00 24.18
C GLU A 107 -14.56 10.69 25.51
N ASN A 108 -15.57 11.24 26.19
CA ASN A 108 -15.44 11.83 27.53
C ASN A 108 -14.28 12.83 27.67
N GLY A 109 -14.08 13.69 26.67
CA GLY A 109 -13.03 14.71 26.70
C GLY A 109 -11.64 14.20 26.27
N ARG A 110 -11.52 12.94 25.84
CA ARG A 110 -10.24 12.27 25.59
C ARG A 110 -10.19 11.63 24.20
N LEU A 111 -9.04 11.73 23.54
CA LEU A 111 -8.77 10.97 22.31
C LEU A 111 -8.45 9.51 22.65
N LEU A 112 -8.88 8.60 21.79
CA LEU A 112 -8.52 7.19 21.80
C LEU A 112 -7.48 6.93 20.70
N ARG A 113 -6.67 5.89 20.83
CA ARG A 113 -5.51 5.68 19.93
C ARG A 113 -5.86 4.91 18.66
N SER A 114 -6.74 3.93 18.77
CA SER A 114 -6.96 2.97 17.68
C SER A 114 -8.42 2.61 17.53
N TYR A 115 -8.86 2.41 16.29
CA TYR A 115 -10.18 1.91 15.95
C TYR A 115 -10.06 0.68 15.07
N LYS A 116 -10.74 -0.41 15.41
CA LYS A 116 -10.81 -1.63 14.60
C LYS A 116 -12.12 -2.36 14.89
N ASP A 117 -12.73 -2.94 13.86
CA ASP A 117 -13.94 -3.77 13.95
C ASP A 117 -15.08 -3.11 14.73
N GLY A 118 -15.31 -1.81 14.47
CA GLY A 118 -16.39 -1.06 15.13
C GLY A 118 -16.03 -0.47 16.49
N GLN A 119 -14.86 -0.79 17.04
CA GLN A 119 -14.50 -0.47 18.43
C GLN A 119 -13.25 0.40 18.52
N ALA A 120 -13.33 1.43 19.34
CA ALA A 120 -12.18 2.24 19.73
C ALA A 120 -11.51 1.64 20.97
N LYS A 121 -10.18 1.62 20.99
CA LYS A 121 -9.38 1.05 22.07
C LYS A 121 -8.16 1.92 22.38
N PHE A 122 -7.78 1.85 23.66
CA PHE A 122 -6.63 2.51 24.29
C PHE A 122 -6.74 4.03 24.33
N ASN A 123 -6.26 4.62 25.42
CA ASN A 123 -6.09 6.07 25.51
C ASN A 123 -5.07 6.53 24.46
N ALA A 124 -5.32 7.69 23.85
CA ALA A 124 -4.35 8.39 23.02
C ALA A 124 -3.06 8.70 23.78
N TYR A 125 -1.94 8.68 23.07
CA TYR A 125 -0.63 9.08 23.58
C TYR A 125 -0.24 10.45 23.02
N LEU A 126 0.95 10.92 23.40
CA LEU A 126 1.46 12.24 23.02
C LEU A 126 1.34 12.51 21.51
N ASP A 127 1.76 11.56 20.68
CA ASP A 127 1.75 11.72 19.22
C ASP A 127 0.35 11.86 18.63
N ASP A 128 -0.64 11.18 19.21
CA ASP A 128 -2.04 11.23 18.76
C ASP A 128 -2.62 12.63 19.00
N TYR A 129 -2.30 13.23 20.16
CA TYR A 129 -2.68 14.60 20.49
C TYR A 129 -1.90 15.63 19.68
N ALA A 130 -0.58 15.48 19.57
CA ALA A 130 0.27 16.42 18.84
C ALA A 130 -0.12 16.50 17.37
N SER A 131 -0.51 15.38 16.76
CA SER A 131 -0.92 15.34 15.36
C SER A 131 -2.33 15.89 15.13
N PHE A 132 -3.19 15.93 16.16
CA PHE A 132 -4.58 16.41 16.05
C PHE A 132 -4.66 17.91 16.34
N THR A 133 -4.20 18.72 15.37
CA THR A 133 -4.22 20.20 15.39
C THR A 133 -4.78 20.79 14.11
#